data_AF-A0A7X7QEV4-F1
#
_entry.id   AF-A0A7X7QEV4-F1
#
_cell.length_a   1.000
_cell.length_b   1.000
_cell.length_c   1.000
_cell.angle_alpha   90.00
_cell.angle_beta   90.00
_cell.angle_gamma   90.00
#
_symmetry.space_group_name_H-M   'P 1'
#
loop_
_entity.id
_entity.type
_entity.pdbx_description
1 polymer ?
#
loop_
_entity_poly.entity_id
_entity_poly.type
_entity_poly.pdbx_seq_one_letter_code
_entity_poly.pdbx_strand_id
1 'polypeptide(L)'
;MLKIATVNVNGIRAAWRKGMPEWLEERQPDIVLLQEVRAPDELMSDFFDTSVWDLAHQASEFKGRAGVAIASKLPMSAVRIGLGAGEPTNSGRWVEADLELPGGGTLTVVSVYIHSGDVGTQKQVDKYAFLDLMTARLAELAASGEKV
;
A
#
# COMPACT_ATOMS: atom_id res chain seq x y z
N MET A 1 11.38 -5.94 18.14
CA MET A 1 9.95 -5.57 18.02
C MET A 1 9.71 -5.25 16.57
N LEU A 2 8.64 -5.77 15.97
CA LEU A 2 8.27 -5.47 14.58
C LEU A 2 7.91 -3.99 14.45
N LYS A 3 8.51 -3.28 13.49
CA LYS A 3 8.23 -1.87 13.21
C LYS A 3 7.57 -1.70 11.85
N ILE A 4 6.36 -1.15 11.86
CA ILE A 4 5.60 -0.83 10.65
C ILE A 4 5.54 0.69 10.52
N ALA A 5 5.92 1.20 9.35
CA ALA A 5 5.74 2.58 8.97
C ALA A 5 4.63 2.70 7.93
N THR A 6 3.82 3.75 8.02
CA THR A 6 2.91 4.16 6.94
C THR A 6 3.18 5.61 6.56
N VAL A 7 3.35 5.87 5.27
CA VAL A 7 3.71 7.20 4.75
C VAL A 7 3.00 7.45 3.42
N ASN A 8 2.21 8.53 3.38
CA ASN A 8 1.81 9.13 2.11
C ASN A 8 2.99 9.96 1.59
N VAL A 9 3.60 9.50 0.49
CA VAL A 9 4.84 10.06 -0.05
C VAL A 9 4.61 11.20 -1.04
N ASN A 10 3.37 11.42 -1.48
CA ASN A 10 3.02 12.45 -2.49
C ASN A 10 3.98 12.43 -3.70
N GLY A 11 4.33 11.23 -4.16
CA GLY A 11 5.35 10.94 -5.18
C GLY A 11 6.65 10.41 -4.59
N ILE A 12 6.93 9.11 -4.78
CA ILE A 12 8.09 8.43 -4.21
C ILE A 12 9.43 9.06 -4.60
N ARG A 13 9.61 9.46 -5.87
CA ARG A 13 10.81 10.17 -6.34
C ARG A 13 11.08 11.46 -5.57
N ALA A 14 10.02 12.21 -5.26
CA ALA A 14 10.13 13.48 -4.56
C ALA A 14 10.43 13.26 -3.08
N ALA A 15 9.79 12.27 -2.45
CA ALA A 15 10.09 11.88 -1.07
C ALA A 15 11.54 11.37 -0.93
N TRP A 16 12.00 10.53 -1.86
CA TRP A 16 13.36 10.00 -1.88
C TRP A 16 14.41 11.09 -1.85
N ARG A 17 14.29 12.08 -2.75
CA ARG A 17 15.18 13.25 -2.80
C ARG A 17 15.10 14.18 -1.59
N LYS A 18 14.04 14.07 -0.78
CA LYS A 18 13.77 14.97 0.37
C LYS A 18 14.20 14.39 1.71
N GLY A 19 14.87 13.24 1.72
CA GLY A 19 15.42 12.66 2.94
C GLY A 19 14.80 11.33 3.37
N MET A 20 14.04 10.66 2.49
CA MET A 20 13.46 9.36 2.83
C MET A 20 14.51 8.27 3.10
N PRO A 21 15.64 8.17 2.37
CA PRO A 21 16.70 7.20 2.68
C PRO A 21 17.25 7.35 4.09
N GLU A 22 17.61 8.58 4.48
CA GLU A 22 18.15 8.91 5.80
C GLU A 22 17.12 8.61 6.89
N TRP A 23 15.85 8.89 6.62
CA TRP A 23 14.76 8.53 7.52
C TRP A 23 14.56 7.01 7.67
N LEU A 24 14.69 6.23 6.58
CA LEU A 24 14.64 4.77 6.62
C LEU A 24 15.81 4.19 7.43
N GLU A 25 17.01 4.75 7.27
CA GLU A 25 18.20 4.38 8.02
C GLU A 25 18.07 4.68 9.52
N GLU A 26 17.53 5.85 9.87
CA GLU A 26 17.33 6.26 11.27
C GLU A 26 16.23 5.43 11.96
N ARG A 27 15.07 5.26 11.30
CA ARG A 27 13.90 4.62 11.92
C ARG A 27 13.95 3.11 11.86
N GLN A 28 14.64 2.56 10.86
CA GLN A 28 14.78 1.13 10.62
C GLN A 28 13.43 0.39 10.69
N PRO A 29 12.42 0.76 9.86
CA PRO A 29 11.20 -0.03 9.76
C PRO A 29 11.52 -1.42 9.18
N ASP A 30 10.70 -2.40 9.55
CA ASP A 30 10.68 -3.73 8.94
C ASP A 30 9.72 -3.76 7.75
N ILE A 31 8.64 -2.97 7.83
CA ILE A 31 7.59 -2.86 6.81
C ILE A 31 7.30 -1.38 6.57
N VAL A 32 7.17 -0.99 5.30
CA VAL A 32 6.80 0.37 4.88
C VAL A 32 5.58 0.30 3.96
N LEU A 33 4.47 0.89 4.40
CA LEU A 33 3.24 1.05 3.65
C LEU A 33 3.23 2.44 3.02
N LEU A 34 3.19 2.49 1.70
CA LEU A 34 3.35 3.72 0.91
C LEU A 34 2.04 4.08 0.22
N GLN A 35 1.64 5.35 0.31
CA GLN A 35 0.50 5.90 -0.41
C GLN A 35 0.92 7.07 -1.31
N GLU A 36 0.18 7.29 -2.39
CA GLU A 36 0.50 8.27 -3.43
C GLU A 36 1.91 8.09 -4.00
N VAL A 37 2.28 6.85 -4.32
CA VAL A 37 3.59 6.50 -4.89
C VAL A 37 3.84 7.26 -6.21
N ARG A 38 2.82 7.37 -7.07
CA ARG A 38 2.84 8.10 -8.37
C ARG A 38 4.00 7.69 -9.28
N ALA A 39 4.35 6.41 -9.27
CA ALA A 39 5.35 5.79 -10.12
C ALA A 39 4.78 4.48 -10.71
N PRO A 40 5.31 4.02 -11.85
CA PRO A 40 5.00 2.69 -12.36
C PRO A 40 5.86 1.63 -11.65
N ASP A 41 5.48 0.36 -11.82
CA ASP A 41 6.08 -0.78 -11.10
C ASP A 41 7.60 -0.89 -11.33
N GLU A 42 8.08 -0.58 -12.53
CA GLU A 42 9.48 -0.76 -12.91
C GLU A 42 10.45 0.16 -12.16
N LEU A 43 9.95 1.22 -11.53
CA LEU A 43 10.79 2.13 -10.74
C LEU A 43 10.86 1.76 -9.26
N MET A 44 10.09 0.77 -8.78
CA MET A 44 10.05 0.47 -7.35
C MET A 44 11.39 -0.07 -6.83
N SER A 45 12.11 -0.84 -7.66
CA SER A 45 13.44 -1.36 -7.35
C SER A 45 14.53 -0.27 -7.28
N ASP A 46 14.27 0.94 -7.77
CA ASP A 46 15.21 2.06 -7.64
C ASP A 46 15.23 2.63 -6.21
N PHE A 47 14.18 2.36 -5.43
CA PHE A 47 14.02 2.86 -4.05
C PHE A 47 14.23 1.76 -3.01
N PHE A 48 13.91 0.52 -3.33
CA PHE A 48 14.06 -0.60 -2.40
C PHE A 48 14.86 -1.72 -3.06
N ASP A 49 15.98 -2.07 -2.43
CA ASP A 49 16.81 -3.21 -2.86
C ASP A 49 16.03 -4.51 -2.68
N THR A 50 15.70 -5.17 -3.78
CA THR A 50 14.88 -6.39 -3.82
C THR A 50 15.61 -7.62 -3.28
N SER A 51 16.90 -7.53 -2.99
CA SER A 51 17.61 -8.57 -2.23
C SER A 51 17.33 -8.50 -0.72
N VAL A 52 16.77 -7.38 -0.24
CA VAL A 52 16.45 -7.12 1.17
C VAL A 52 14.96 -6.94 1.40
N TRP A 53 14.25 -6.36 0.42
CA TRP A 53 12.84 -6.00 0.52
C TRP A 53 11.98 -6.75 -0.49
N ASP A 54 10.97 -7.46 -0.01
CA ASP A 54 9.84 -7.89 -0.82
C ASP A 54 8.95 -6.68 -1.14
N LEU A 55 8.47 -6.64 -2.39
CA LEU A 55 7.68 -5.52 -2.92
C LEU A 55 6.34 -6.00 -3.46
N ALA A 56 5.28 -5.32 -3.06
CA ALA A 56 3.96 -5.39 -3.68
C ALA A 56 3.50 -3.97 -3.99
N HIS A 57 3.04 -3.72 -5.22
CA HIS A 57 2.66 -2.39 -5.67
C HIS A 57 1.44 -2.46 -6.58
N GLN A 58 0.57 -1.47 -6.44
CA GLN A 58 -0.49 -1.18 -7.40
C GLN A 58 -0.22 0.21 -7.95
N ALA A 59 0.28 0.27 -9.19
CA ALA A 59 0.29 1.51 -9.93
C ALA A 59 -1.14 1.99 -10.21
N SER A 60 -1.31 3.31 -10.29
CA SER A 60 -2.53 3.93 -10.82
C SER A 60 -2.54 3.83 -12.34
N GLU A 61 -3.69 3.52 -12.93
CA GLU A 61 -3.89 3.59 -14.38
C GLU A 61 -3.75 5.04 -14.89
N PHE A 62 -4.08 6.02 -14.04
CA PHE A 62 -3.85 7.43 -14.31
C PHE A 62 -2.42 7.82 -13.94
N LYS A 63 -1.55 8.01 -14.96
CA LYS A 63 -0.14 8.37 -14.78
C LYS A 63 0.05 9.58 -13.85
N GLY A 64 0.95 9.45 -12.88
CA GLY A 64 1.28 10.52 -11.93
C GLY A 64 0.21 10.80 -10.87
N ARG A 65 -0.81 9.94 -10.75
CA ARG A 65 -1.82 9.96 -9.68
C ARG A 65 -1.68 8.73 -8.79
N ALA A 66 -2.20 8.83 -7.55
CA ALA A 66 -2.36 7.74 -6.61
C ALA A 66 -1.16 6.75 -6.57
N GLY A 67 -1.43 5.46 -6.46
CA GLY A 67 -0.43 4.40 -6.31
C GLY A 67 -0.20 4.06 -4.85
N VAL A 68 -0.20 2.77 -4.52
CA VAL A 68 0.09 2.26 -3.18
C VAL A 68 1.06 1.09 -3.26
N ALA A 69 1.98 1.01 -2.31
CA ALA A 69 2.96 -0.07 -2.21
C ALA A 69 3.13 -0.57 -0.78
N ILE A 70 3.63 -1.80 -0.68
CA ILE A 70 4.18 -2.42 0.52
C ILE A 70 5.63 -2.76 0.18
N ALA A 71 6.57 -2.30 1.00
CA ALA A 71 7.94 -2.79 1.03
C ALA A 71 8.17 -3.48 2.37
N SER A 72 8.59 -4.75 2.37
CA SER A 72 8.75 -5.56 3.58
C SER A 72 10.09 -6.27 3.61
N LYS A 73 10.80 -6.25 4.74
CA LYS A 73 11.97 -7.12 4.98
C LYS A 73 11.55 -8.56 5.35
N LEU A 74 10.27 -8.77 5.65
CA LEU A 74 9.69 -10.09 5.87
C LEU A 74 9.13 -10.64 4.54
N PRO A 75 9.26 -11.95 4.28
CA PRO A 75 8.72 -12.57 3.07
C PRO A 75 7.21 -12.40 2.95
N MET A 76 6.74 -12.09 1.75
CA MET A 76 5.33 -12.08 1.39
C MET A 76 4.90 -13.46 0.90
N SER A 77 4.07 -14.15 1.69
CA SER A 77 3.51 -15.46 1.34
C SER A 77 2.33 -15.38 0.35
N ALA A 78 1.61 -14.25 0.35
CA ALA A 78 0.55 -13.98 -0.60
C ALA A 78 0.34 -12.46 -0.78
N VAL A 79 -0.07 -12.05 -1.98
CA VAL A 79 -0.31 -10.66 -2.35
C VAL A 79 -1.63 -10.53 -3.11
N ARG A 80 -2.45 -9.55 -2.74
CA ARG A 80 -3.73 -9.23 -3.37
C ARG A 80 -3.73 -7.76 -3.78
N ILE A 81 -3.89 -7.52 -5.08
CA ILE A 81 -3.77 -6.20 -5.70
C ILE A 81 -5.13 -5.69 -6.11
N GLY A 82 -5.46 -4.48 -5.67
CA GLY A 82 -6.68 -3.77 -6.04
C GLY A 82 -7.92 -4.19 -5.26
N LEU A 83 -8.92 -3.32 -5.32
CA LEU A 83 -10.24 -3.52 -4.73
C LEU A 83 -11.29 -2.88 -5.64
N GLY A 84 -12.40 -3.58 -5.92
CA GLY A 84 -13.43 -3.11 -6.86
C GLY A 84 -12.98 -3.18 -8.32
N ALA A 85 -12.59 -4.37 -8.76
CA ALA A 85 -12.20 -4.62 -10.15
C ALA A 85 -13.26 -4.08 -11.14
N GLY A 86 -12.80 -3.36 -12.17
CA GLY A 86 -13.66 -2.80 -13.22
C GLY A 86 -13.91 -1.28 -13.13
N GLU A 87 -13.52 -0.63 -12.03
CA GLU A 87 -13.57 0.83 -11.91
C GLU A 87 -12.13 1.42 -11.95
N PRO A 88 -11.70 2.03 -13.07
CA PRO A 88 -10.34 2.55 -13.23
C PRO A 88 -9.92 3.55 -12.15
N THR A 89 -10.87 4.31 -11.59
CA THR A 89 -10.59 5.29 -10.53
C THR A 89 -10.19 4.64 -9.20
N ASN A 90 -10.42 3.34 -9.04
CA ASN A 90 -9.97 2.53 -7.90
C ASN A 90 -8.56 1.97 -8.07
N SER A 91 -7.93 2.13 -9.23
CA SER A 91 -6.54 1.72 -9.45
C SER A 91 -5.57 2.50 -8.54
N GLY A 92 -4.53 1.81 -8.09
CA GLY A 92 -3.50 2.35 -7.20
C GLY A 92 -4.02 2.80 -5.82
N ARG A 93 -4.99 2.08 -5.25
CA ARG A 93 -5.61 2.42 -3.96
C ARG A 93 -5.60 1.29 -2.93
N TRP A 94 -5.31 0.05 -3.33
CA TRP A 94 -5.29 -1.09 -2.41
C TRP A 94 -4.20 -2.10 -2.81
N VAL A 95 -3.29 -2.37 -1.88
CA VAL A 95 -2.42 -3.55 -1.91
C VAL A 95 -2.46 -4.18 -0.54
N GLU A 96 -2.66 -5.49 -0.51
CA GLU A 96 -2.70 -6.31 0.69
C GLU A 96 -1.69 -7.45 0.54
N ALA A 97 -0.96 -7.76 1.62
CA ALA A 97 0.01 -8.84 1.63
C ALA A 97 0.03 -9.59 2.97
N ASP A 98 0.29 -10.89 2.90
CA ASP A 98 0.49 -11.77 4.04
C ASP A 98 1.97 -11.96 4.31
N LEU A 99 2.44 -11.48 5.45
CA LEU A 99 3.85 -11.50 5.84
C LEU A 99 4.15 -12.66 6.79
N GLU A 100 5.19 -13.42 6.49
CA GLU A 100 5.67 -14.49 7.36
C GLU A 100 6.44 -13.92 8.55
N LEU A 101 5.98 -14.22 9.78
CA LEU A 101 6.64 -13.74 11.00
C LEU A 101 7.78 -14.69 11.43
N PRO A 102 8.94 -14.19 11.90
CA PRO A 102 10.07 -15.04 12.33
C PRO A 102 9.75 -16.03 13.46
N GLY A 103 8.69 -15.79 14.24
CA GLY A 103 8.21 -16.67 15.31
C GLY A 103 7.11 -17.65 14.89
N GLY A 104 6.80 -17.72 13.60
CA GLY A 104 5.66 -18.46 13.06
C GLY A 104 4.38 -17.63 13.03
N GLY A 105 3.48 -18.02 12.12
CA GLY A 105 2.23 -17.33 11.84
C GLY A 105 2.40 -16.19 10.82
N THR A 106 1.26 -15.59 10.50
CA THR A 106 1.13 -14.60 9.43
C THR A 106 0.60 -13.30 9.98
N LEU A 107 1.13 -12.19 9.46
CA LEU A 107 0.56 -10.85 9.62
C LEU A 107 0.10 -10.35 8.25
N THR A 108 -1.19 -10.12 8.09
CA THR A 108 -1.73 -9.45 6.92
C THR A 108 -1.55 -7.94 7.08
N VAL A 109 -1.04 -7.25 6.07
CA VAL A 109 -0.93 -5.78 6.06
C VAL A 109 -1.55 -5.21 4.80
N VAL A 110 -2.11 -4.01 4.91
CA VAL A 110 -2.75 -3.31 3.80
C VAL A 110 -2.16 -1.90 3.67
N SER A 111 -1.66 -1.55 2.48
CA SER A 111 -1.48 -0.15 2.11
C SER A 111 -2.68 0.32 1.30
N VAL A 112 -3.39 1.32 1.82
CA VAL A 112 -4.64 1.84 1.23
C VAL A 112 -4.61 3.35 1.06
N TYR A 113 -5.12 3.84 -0.06
CA TYR A 113 -5.28 5.27 -0.35
C TYR A 113 -6.71 5.59 -0.80
N ILE A 114 -7.51 6.10 0.13
CA ILE A 114 -8.93 6.41 -0.09
C ILE A 114 -9.07 7.65 -0.98
N HIS A 115 -10.11 7.70 -1.81
CA HIS A 115 -10.48 8.90 -2.57
C HIS A 115 -10.63 10.12 -1.66
N SER A 116 -10.13 11.27 -2.12
CA SER A 116 -10.54 12.54 -1.55
C SER A 116 -12.00 12.80 -1.92
N GLY A 117 -12.81 13.18 -0.93
CA GLY A 117 -14.23 13.45 -1.12
C GLY A 117 -14.49 14.95 -1.19
N ASP A 118 -15.50 15.34 -1.96
CA ASP A 118 -15.99 16.72 -2.02
C ASP A 118 -17.50 16.71 -2.20
N VAL A 119 -18.23 17.31 -1.25
CA VAL A 119 -19.68 17.13 -1.09
C VAL A 119 -20.41 17.62 -2.34
N GLY A 120 -21.35 16.80 -2.83
CA GLY A 120 -22.13 17.11 -4.03
C GLY A 120 -21.39 16.84 -5.35
N THR A 121 -20.19 16.27 -5.31
CA THR A 121 -19.41 15.92 -6.53
C THR A 121 -19.32 14.41 -6.74
N GLN A 122 -18.96 14.01 -7.98
CA GLN A 122 -18.67 12.61 -8.31
C GLN A 122 -17.58 12.01 -7.41
N LYS A 123 -16.60 12.80 -6.95
CA LYS A 123 -15.54 12.32 -6.06
C LYS A 123 -16.08 11.79 -4.73
N GLN A 124 -17.15 12.39 -4.21
CA GLN A 124 -17.78 11.91 -2.98
C GLN A 124 -18.55 10.61 -3.23
N VAL A 125 -19.15 10.44 -4.41
CA VAL A 125 -19.79 9.19 -4.84
C VAL A 125 -18.74 8.08 -4.95
N ASP A 126 -17.63 8.34 -5.64
CA ASP A 126 -16.53 7.36 -5.81
C ASP A 126 -15.91 6.99 -4.45
N LYS A 127 -15.77 7.97 -3.56
CA LYS A 127 -15.31 7.73 -2.18
C LYS A 127 -16.23 6.78 -1.43
N TYR A 128 -17.55 7.01 -1.47
CA TYR A 128 -18.49 6.13 -0.77
C TYR A 128 -18.52 4.72 -1.37
N ALA A 129 -18.54 4.60 -2.70
CA ALA A 129 -18.47 3.31 -3.37
C ALA A 129 -17.20 2.53 -3.00
N PHE A 130 -16.04 3.20 -2.91
CA PHE A 130 -14.81 2.56 -2.47
C PHE A 130 -14.83 2.18 -0.98
N LEU A 131 -15.45 2.99 -0.11
CA LEU A 131 -15.62 2.66 1.30
C LEU A 131 -16.52 1.44 1.50
N ASP A 132 -17.55 1.24 0.67
CA ASP A 132 -18.40 0.05 0.73
C ASP A 132 -17.60 -1.22 0.39
N LEU A 133 -16.78 -1.16 -0.67
CA LEU A 133 -15.87 -2.24 -1.03
C LEU A 133 -14.87 -2.55 0.08
N MET A 134 -14.25 -1.51 0.68
CA MET A 134 -13.32 -1.66 1.79
C MET A 134 -14.00 -2.30 3.00
N THR A 135 -15.22 -1.88 3.31
CA THR A 135 -15.99 -2.42 4.44
C THR A 135 -16.26 -3.91 4.24
N ALA A 136 -16.63 -4.32 3.02
CA ALA A 136 -16.81 -5.74 2.70
C ALA A 136 -15.51 -6.53 2.90
N ARG A 137 -14.38 -6.03 2.37
CA ARG A 137 -13.07 -6.70 2.49
C ARG A 137 -12.60 -6.79 3.95
N LEU A 138 -12.78 -5.73 4.73
CA LEU A 138 -12.43 -5.72 6.15
C LEU A 138 -13.29 -6.72 6.96
N ALA A 139 -14.55 -6.93 6.59
CA ALA A 139 -15.39 -7.94 7.21
C ALA A 139 -14.91 -9.37 6.91
N GLU A 140 -14.46 -9.64 5.68
CA GLU A 140 -13.83 -10.91 5.31
C GLU A 140 -12.56 -11.17 6.12
N LEU A 141 -11.69 -10.16 6.23
CA LEU A 141 -10.45 -10.23 7.01
C LEU A 141 -10.71 -10.42 8.51
N ALA A 142 -11.73 -9.75 9.07
CA ALA A 142 -12.12 -9.97 10.46
C ALA A 142 -12.65 -11.39 10.71
N ALA A 143 -13.29 -12.01 9.72
CA ALA A 143 -13.82 -13.36 9.81
C ALA A 143 -12.75 -14.45 9.60
N SER A 144 -11.64 -14.17 8.90
CA SER A 144 -10.56 -15.15 8.66
C SER A 144 -9.76 -15.50 9.91
N GLY A 145 -9.82 -14.65 10.95
CA GLY A 145 -9.02 -14.79 12.17
C GLY A 145 -7.54 -14.45 11.97
N GLU A 146 -7.19 -13.90 10.81
CA GLU A 146 -5.85 -13.38 10.53
C GLU A 146 -5.56 -12.15 11.40
N LYS A 147 -4.29 -11.97 11.76
CA LYS A 147 -3.84 -10.73 12.38
C LYS A 147 -3.65 -9.73 11.25
N VAL A 148 -4.45 -8.66 11.27
CA VAL A 148 -4.45 -7.58 10.29
C VAL A 148 -4.07 -6.27 10.99
#